data_AF-A0A379KAH8-F1
#
_entry.id   AF-A0A379KAH8-F1
#
_cell.length_a   1.000
_cell.length_b   1.000
_cell.length_c   1.000
_cell.angle_alpha   90.00
_cell.angle_beta   90.00
_cell.angle_gamma   90.00
#
_symmetry.space_group_name_H-M   'P 1'
#
loop_
_entity.id
_entity.type
_entity.pdbx_description
1 polymer ?
#
loop_
_entity_poly.entity_id
_entity_poly.type
_entity_poly.pdbx_seq_one_letter_code
_entity_poly.pdbx_strand_id
1 'polypeptide(L)' 'MRRSLLALLLAAALPVHADWYLDNESSRLSFISTHSGSQSEVHRFLTLHGQIAADGRAPARGS' A
#
# COMPACT_ATOMS: atom_id res chain seq x y z
N MET A 1 23.96 -3.23 36.67
CA MET A 1 23.15 -4.28 36.00
C MET A 1 21.93 -3.72 35.27
N ARG A 2 20.94 -3.06 35.92
CA ARG A 2 19.74 -2.50 35.25
C ARG A 2 20.02 -1.52 34.10
N ARG A 3 21.00 -0.62 34.27
CA ARG A 3 21.40 0.35 33.24
C ARG A 3 21.99 -0.31 31.99
N SER A 4 22.81 -1.34 32.17
CA SER A 4 23.40 -2.12 31.07
C SER A 4 22.33 -2.89 30.31
N LEU A 5 21.32 -3.42 31.01
CA LEU A 5 20.17 -4.08 30.39
C LEU A 5 19.34 -3.10 29.56
N LEU A 6 19.12 -1.89 30.06
CA LEU A 6 18.40 -0.83 29.34
C LEU A 6 19.15 -0.40 28.07
N ALA A 7 20.48 -0.28 28.15
CA ALA A 7 21.33 0.05 27.00
C ALA A 7 21.28 -1.04 25.92
N LEU A 8 21.27 -2.32 26.33
CA LEU A 8 21.15 -3.45 25.40
C LEU A 8 19.78 -3.48 24.71
N LEU A 9 18.70 -3.21 25.44
CA LEU A 9 17.34 -3.13 24.89
C LEU A 9 17.19 -1.98 23.88
N LEU A 10 17.81 -0.82 24.17
CA LEU A 10 17.79 0.31 23.25
C LEU A 10 18.58 0.05 21.97
N ALA A 11 19.68 -0.71 22.07
CA ALA A 11 20.46 -1.14 20.91
C ALA A 11 19.74 -2.17 20.03
N ALA A 12 18.76 -2.90 20.58
CA ALA A 12 17.95 -3.88 19.85
C ALA A 12 16.71 -3.26 19.18
N ALA A 13 16.38 -2.00 19.46
CA ALA A 13 15.29 -1.28 18.83
C ALA A 13 15.67 -0.82 17.41
N LEU A 14 15.75 -1.78 16.48
CA LEU A 14 15.92 -1.47 15.07
C LEU A 14 14.59 -0.93 14.52
N PRO A 15 14.61 0.14 13.71
CA PRO A 15 13.42 0.59 13.02
C PRO A 15 12.96 -0.54 12.09
N VAL A 16 11.79 -1.12 12.37
CA VAL A 16 11.14 -2.04 11.44
C VAL A 16 10.51 -1.17 10.35
N HIS A 17 11.16 -1.14 9.19
CA HIS A 17 10.61 -0.48 8.01
C HIS A 17 9.47 -1.35 7.50
N ALA A 18 8.23 -0.90 7.74
CA ALA A 18 7.07 -1.53 7.16
C ALA A 18 6.94 -1.05 5.71
N ASP A 19 7.66 -1.72 4.81
CA ASP A 19 7.49 -1.54 3.37
C ASP A 19 6.18 -2.22 2.94
N TRP A 20 5.13 -1.44 2.77
CA TRP A 20 3.84 -1.96 2.33
C TRP A 20 3.80 -1.97 0.81
N TYR A 21 3.68 -3.16 0.23
CA TYR A 21 3.49 -3.35 -1.21
C TYR A 21 2.04 -3.67 -1.52
N LEU A 22 1.53 -3.14 -2.63
CA LEU A 22 0.21 -3.47 -3.14
C LEU A 22 0.24 -4.86 -3.77
N ASP A 23 -0.48 -5.81 -3.17
CA ASP A 23 -0.65 -7.14 -3.74
C ASP A 23 -1.64 -7.09 -4.91
N ASN A 24 -1.14 -7.30 -6.13
CA ASN A 24 -1.95 -7.33 -7.35
C ASN A 24 -2.98 -8.45 -7.37
N GLU A 25 -2.63 -9.64 -6.89
CA GLU A 25 -3.49 -10.82 -6.98
C GLU A 25 -4.68 -10.70 -6.04
N SER A 26 -4.46 -10.04 -4.91
CA SER A 26 -5.50 -9.78 -3.90
C SER A 26 -6.25 -8.47 -4.11
N SER A 27 -5.76 -7.57 -4.98
CA SER A 27 -6.37 -6.25 -5.22
C SER A 27 -7.15 -6.21 -6.52
N ARG A 28 -8.20 -5.39 -6.56
CA ARG A 28 -9.04 -5.23 -7.77
C ARG A 28 -9.50 -3.79 -7.93
N LEU A 29 -9.24 -3.19 -9.09
CA LEU A 29 -9.75 -1.88 -9.47
C LEU A 29 -10.64 -1.99 -10.70
N SER A 30 -11.91 -1.64 -10.55
CA SER A 30 -12.92 -1.71 -11.60
C SER A 30 -13.61 -0.36 -11.77
N PHE A 31 -13.97 -0.03 -13.01
CA PHE A 31 -14.75 1.17 -13.34
C PHE A 31 -15.95 0.80 -14.21
N ILE A 32 -17.01 1.58 -14.09
CA ILE A 32 -18.23 1.41 -14.88
C ILE A 32 -18.32 2.59 -15.83
N SER A 33 -18.45 2.32 -17.13
CA SER A 33 -18.75 3.34 -18.12
C SER A 33 -20.21 3.20 -18.55
N THR A 34 -20.96 4.30 -18.60
CA THR A 34 -22.35 4.29 -19.10
C THR A 34 -22.38 5.03 -20.43
N HIS A 35 -22.72 4.34 -21.50
CA HIS A 35 -22.95 4.95 -22.80
C HIS A 35 -24.39 5.45 -22.90
N SER A 36 -24.55 6.61 -23.55
CA SER A 36 -25.81 7.34 -23.75
C SER A 36 -26.85 6.44 -24.42
N GLY A 37 -27.69 5.79 -23.61
CA GLY A 37 -28.71 4.85 -24.10
C GLY A 37 -29.04 3.68 -23.17
N SER A 38 -28.40 3.54 -22.00
CA SER A 38 -28.65 2.54 -20.94
C SER A 38 -27.71 1.32 -20.91
N GLN A 39 -26.69 1.27 -21.76
CA GLN A 39 -25.66 0.22 -21.66
C GLN A 39 -24.54 0.69 -20.73
N SER A 40 -24.35 -0.07 -19.65
CA SER A 40 -23.24 0.11 -18.72
C SER A 40 -22.25 -1.04 -18.87
N GLU A 41 -20.98 -0.69 -19.07
CA GLU A 41 -19.89 -1.65 -19.22
C GLU A 41 -19.01 -1.63 -17.98
N VAL A 42 -18.68 -2.82 -17.47
CA VAL A 42 -17.77 -2.97 -16.33
C VAL A 42 -16.39 -3.32 -16.88
N HIS A 43 -15.41 -2.48 -16.57
CA HIS A 43 -14.02 -2.68 -16.94
C HIS A 43 -13.16 -2.88 -15.69
N ARG A 44 -11.97 -3.45 -15.88
CA ARG A 44 -11.00 -3.71 -14.80
C ARG A 44 -9.58 -3.54 -15.30
N PHE A 45 -8.72 -3.02 -14.43
CA PHE A 45 -7.28 -3.09 -14.61
C PHE A 45 -6.75 -4.45 -14.13
N LEU A 46 -5.97 -5.13 -14.97
CA LEU A 46 -5.44 -6.47 -14.69
C LEU A 46 -4.15 -6.47 -13.88
N THR A 47 -3.44 -5.34 -13.89
CA THR A 47 -2.16 -5.18 -13.20
C THR A 47 -2.18 -3.87 -12.42
N LEU A 48 -1.89 -3.96 -11.13
CA LEU A 48 -1.85 -2.87 -10.18
C LEU A 48 -0.47 -2.86 -9.51
N HIS A 49 0.16 -1.69 -9.47
CA HIS A 49 1.41 -1.46 -8.76
C HIS A 49 1.23 -0.31 -7.78
N GLY A 50 1.67 -0.50 -6.55
CA GLY A 50 1.63 0.52 -5.50
C GLY A 50 2.57 0.16 -4.36
N GLN A 51 3.11 1.18 -3.71
CA GLN A 51 3.95 1.05 -2.53
C GLN A 51 3.64 2.22 -1.60
N ILE A 52 3.60 1.99 -0.29
CA ILE A 52 3.54 3.05 0.71
C ILE A 52 4.95 3.26 1.24
N ALA A 53 5.43 4.50 1.19
CA ALA A 53 6.73 4.85 1.73
C ALA A 53 6.71 4.75 3.27
N ALA A 54 7.90 4.63 3.89
CA ALA A 54 8.03 4.48 5.34
C ALA A 54 7.44 5.66 6.17
N ASP A 55 7.16 6.80 5.52
CA ASP A 55 6.47 7.95 6.11
C ASP A 55 4.93 7.84 6.03
N GLY A 56 4.41 6.69 5.61
CA GLY A 56 2.98 6.38 5.52
C GLY A 56 2.29 6.98 4.29
N ARG A 57 3.03 7.58 3.36
CA ARG A 57 2.46 8.20 2.17
C ARG A 57 2.38 7.20 1.01
N ALA A 58 1.19 7.06 0.45
CA ALA A 58 1.02 6.45 -0.86
C ALA A 58 1.22 7.52 -1.94
N PRO A 59 1.90 7.22 -3.06
CA PRO A 59 1.98 8.14 -4.18
C PRO A 59 0.59 8.38 -4.75
N ALA A 60 0.15 9.64 -4.80
CA ALA A 60 -1.07 10.03 -5.46
C ALA A 60 -0.90 9.81 -6.98
N ARG A 61 -1.52 8.75 -7.53
CA ARG A 61 -1.58 8.55 -8.97
C ARG A 61 -2.74 9.42 -9.50
N GLY A 62 -2.41 10.46 -10.26
CA GLY A 62 -3.39 11.32 -10.92
C GLY A 62 -4.31 10.52 -11.82
N SER A 63 -5.61 10.77 -11.68
CA SER A 63 -6.73 10.24 -12.46
C SER A 63 -6.72 10.74 -13.90
#